data_AF-A0A382L7L3-F1
#
_entry.id   AF-A0A382L7L3-F1
#
_cell.length_a   1.000
_cell.length_b   1.000
_cell.length_c   1.000
_cell.angle_alpha   90.00
_cell.angle_beta   90.00
_cell.angle_gamma   90.00
#
_symmetry.space_group_name_H-M   'P 1'
#
loop_
_entity.id
_entity.type
_entity.pdbx_description
1 polymer ?
#
loop_
_entity_poly.entity_id
_entity_poly.type
_entity_poly.pdbx_seq_one_letter_code
_entity_poly.pdbx_strand_id
1 'polypeptide(L)' 'MPKTDIQFLEDRLSMMETEGWHDLIEDFKNLENSASNIGTMNSEQDLWHAKGQLLIINLILSLQSATNLALEESQDENPT' A
#
# COMPACT_ATOMS: atom_id res chain seq x y z
N MET A 1 13.80 -7.26 -23.24
CA MET A 1 13.74 -8.46 -22.38
C MET A 1 12.83 -8.11 -21.20
N PRO A 2 11.90 -8.98 -20.78
CA PRO A 2 11.10 -8.71 -19.58
C PRO A 2 12.01 -8.60 -18.35
N LYS A 3 11.59 -7.79 -17.34
CA LYS A 3 12.30 -7.68 -16.07
C LYS A 3 12.26 -9.02 -15.33
N THR A 4 13.29 -9.32 -14.53
CA THR A 4 13.20 -10.40 -13.53
C THR A 4 12.29 -9.98 -12.39
N ASP A 5 11.81 -10.94 -11.60
CA ASP A 5 10.96 -10.64 -10.44
C ASP A 5 11.69 -9.76 -9.42
N ILE A 6 12.98 -10.04 -9.17
CA ILE A 6 13.84 -9.21 -8.31
C ILE A 6 13.93 -7.77 -8.84
N GLN A 7 14.22 -7.57 -10.13
CA GLN A 7 14.29 -6.23 -10.73
C GLN A 7 12.94 -5.50 -10.66
N PHE A 8 11.84 -6.21 -10.83
CA PHE A 8 10.51 -5.63 -10.67
C PHE A 8 10.26 -5.13 -9.23
N LEU A 9 10.66 -5.92 -8.23
CA LEU A 9 10.51 -5.55 -6.81
C LEU A 9 11.43 -4.40 -6.42
N GLU A 10 12.70 -4.41 -6.86
CA GLU A 10 13.67 -3.33 -6.64
C GLU A 10 13.19 -2.01 -7.24
N ASP A 11 12.72 -2.03 -8.50
CA ASP A 11 12.18 -0.83 -9.15
C ASP A 11 10.95 -0.28 -8.43
N ARG A 12 10.11 -1.18 -7.89
CA ARG A 12 8.94 -0.79 -7.11
C ARG A 12 9.34 -0.13 -5.80
N LEU A 13 10.35 -0.64 -5.09
CA LEU A 13 10.88 -0.03 -3.87
C LEU A 13 11.52 1.33 -4.18
N SER A 14 12.29 1.44 -5.26
CA SER A 14 12.88 2.72 -5.68
C SER A 14 11.82 3.80 -5.94
N MET A 15 10.68 3.42 -6.54
CA MET A 15 9.54 4.33 -6.70
C MET A 15 8.98 4.79 -5.34
N MET A 16 8.91 3.88 -4.37
CA MET A 16 8.38 4.18 -3.03
C MET A 16 9.30 5.05 -2.18
N GLU A 17 10.57 5.18 -2.54
CA GLU A 17 11.53 6.08 -1.88
C GLU A 17 11.40 7.54 -2.35
N THR A 18 10.63 7.79 -3.42
CA THR A 18 10.47 9.14 -3.96
C THR A 18 9.64 10.03 -3.04
N GLU A 19 9.94 11.33 -3.00
CA GLU A 19 9.20 12.31 -2.20
C GLU A 19 7.69 12.30 -2.53
N GLY A 20 7.34 12.24 -3.82
CA GLY A 20 5.94 12.19 -4.24
C GLY A 20 5.19 10.93 -3.79
N TRP A 21 5.89 9.81 -3.58
CA TRP A 21 5.27 8.63 -2.96
C TRP A 21 5.02 8.83 -1.47
N HIS A 22 5.97 9.45 -0.75
CA HIS A 22 5.78 9.77 0.66
C HIS A 22 4.61 10.72 0.89
N ASP A 23 4.49 11.76 0.06
CA ASP A 23 3.35 12.69 0.08
C ASP A 23 2.03 11.94 -0.17
N LEU A 24 2.02 11.02 -1.15
CA LEU A 24 0.85 10.19 -1.43
C LEU A 24 0.46 9.31 -0.22
N ILE A 25 1.43 8.70 0.47
CA ILE A 25 1.18 7.89 1.67
C ILE A 25 0.61 8.75 2.81
N GLU A 26 1.06 10.00 2.97
CA GLU A 26 0.47 10.93 3.93
C GLU A 26 -0.99 11.24 3.61
N ASP A 27 -1.32 11.49 2.32
CA ASP A 27 -2.69 11.67 1.86
C ASP A 27 -3.56 10.45 2.17
N PHE A 28 -3.06 9.23 1.92
CA PHE A 28 -3.80 8.00 2.22
C PHE A 28 -4.05 7.81 3.72
N LYS A 29 -3.11 8.20 4.60
CA LYS A 29 -3.32 8.19 6.06
C LYS A 29 -4.38 9.20 6.49
N ASN A 30 -4.42 10.37 5.87
CA ASN A 30 -5.46 11.37 6.13
C ASN A 30 -6.84 10.88 5.67
N LEU A 31 -6.90 10.19 4.52
CA LEU A 31 -8.12 9.55 4.02
C LEU A 31 -8.58 8.41 4.94
N GLU A 32 -7.65 7.62 5.48
CA GLU A 32 -7.95 6.54 6.44
C GLU A 32 -8.66 7.09 7.70
N ASN A 33 -8.12 8.16 8.27
CA ASN A 33 -8.70 8.83 9.44
C ASN A 33 -10.10 9.37 9.15
N SER A 34 -10.33 9.87 7.94
CA SER A 34 -11.63 10.37 7.52
C SER A 34 -12.65 9.23 7.29
N ALA A 35 -12.24 8.16 6.60
CA ALA A 35 -13.10 7.03 6.27
C ALA A 35 -13.48 6.18 7.51
N SER A 36 -12.60 6.12 8.52
CA SER A 36 -12.84 5.36 9.76
C SER A 36 -13.71 6.10 10.78
N ASN A 37 -14.05 7.37 10.55
CA ASN A 37 -14.84 8.16 11.49
C ASN A 37 -16.33 7.77 11.46
N ILE A 38 -16.73 6.85 12.33
CA ILE A 38 -18.13 6.39 12.46
C ILE A 38 -19.08 7.53 12.84
N GLY A 39 -18.59 8.58 13.52
CA GLY A 39 -19.41 9.72 13.93
C GLY A 39 -19.99 10.53 12.76
N THR A 40 -19.45 10.39 11.55
CA THR A 40 -19.96 11.05 10.34
C THR A 40 -20.95 10.19 9.54
N MET A 41 -21.22 8.95 9.98
CA MET A 41 -22.07 8.00 9.27
C MET A 41 -23.54 8.15 9.68
N ASN A 42 -24.45 8.10 8.71
CA ASN A 42 -25.89 8.25 8.94
C ASN A 42 -26.66 6.95 8.69
N SER A 43 -26.00 5.94 8.12
CA SER A 43 -26.62 4.67 7.73
C SER A 43 -25.61 3.52 7.70
N GLU A 44 -26.14 2.29 7.67
CA GLU A 44 -25.33 1.09 7.41
C GLU A 44 -24.67 1.14 6.03
N GLN A 45 -25.31 1.77 5.05
CA GLN A 45 -24.76 1.92 3.71
C GLN A 45 -23.45 2.73 3.74
N ASP A 46 -23.38 3.77 4.57
CA ASP A 46 -22.16 4.57 4.77
C ASP A 46 -21.02 3.72 5.34
N LEU A 47 -21.33 2.78 6.24
CA LEU A 47 -20.36 1.84 6.79
C LEU A 47 -19.79 0.92 5.71
N TRP A 48 -20.64 0.40 4.82
CA TRP A 48 -20.18 -0.44 3.70
C TRP A 48 -19.31 0.35 2.71
N HIS A 49 -19.65 1.61 2.45
CA HIS A 49 -18.82 2.50 1.64
C HIS A 49 -17.45 2.75 2.29
N ALA A 50 -17.43 3.10 3.58
CA ALA A 50 -16.20 3.27 4.35
C ALA A 50 -15.34 2.01 4.36
N LYS A 51 -15.95 0.82 4.52
CA LYS A 51 -15.25 -0.47 4.45
C LYS A 51 -14.56 -0.68 3.10
N GLY A 52 -15.23 -0.33 2.00
CA GLY A 52 -14.65 -0.41 0.65
C GLY A 52 -13.48 0.55 0.46
N GLN A 53 -13.59 1.78 0.97
CA GLN A 53 -12.50 2.75 0.94
C GLN A 53 -11.29 2.25 1.75
N LEU A 54 -11.53 1.81 2.98
CA LEU A 54 -10.49 1.29 3.87
C LEU A 54 -9.78 0.06 3.28
N LEU A 55 -10.48 -0.79 2.51
CA LEU A 55 -9.84 -1.91 1.82
C LEU A 55 -8.76 -1.44 0.83
N ILE A 56 -9.07 -0.44 0.00
CA ILE A 56 -8.13 0.11 -0.98
C ILE A 56 -7.01 0.89 -0.31
N ILE A 57 -7.33 1.67 0.72
CA ILE A 57 -6.33 2.42 1.50
C ILE A 57 -5.32 1.44 2.10
N ASN A 58 -5.78 0.38 2.76
CA ASN A 58 -4.90 -0.64 3.35
C ASN A 58 -4.04 -1.36 2.31
N LEU A 59 -4.56 -1.61 1.10
CA LEU A 59 -3.76 -2.18 0.01
C LEU A 59 -2.57 -1.27 -0.35
N ILE A 60 -2.79 0.04 -0.44
CA ILE A 60 -1.72 1.00 -0.76
C ILE A 60 -0.74 1.16 0.41
N LEU A 61 -1.24 1.29 1.65
CA LEU A 61 -0.39 1.46 2.82
C LEU A 61 0.48 0.22 3.12
N SER A 62 0.01 -0.98 2.78
CA SER A 62 0.77 -2.24 2.95
C SER A 62 1.70 -2.56 1.78
N LEU A 63 1.71 -1.74 0.73
CA LEU A 63 2.38 -2.08 -0.53
C LEU A 63 3.90 -2.22 -0.37
N GLN A 64 4.52 -1.34 0.41
CA GLN A 64 5.96 -1.34 0.63
C GLN A 64 6.41 -2.52 1.50
N SER A 65 5.70 -2.81 2.60
CA SER A 65 6.02 -3.95 3.46
C SER A 65 5.85 -5.28 2.71
N ALA A 66 4.77 -5.44 1.93
CA ALA A 66 4.57 -6.61 1.09
C ALA A 66 5.67 -6.76 0.02
N THR A 67 6.16 -5.65 -0.54
CA THR A 67 7.25 -5.68 -1.54
C THR A 67 8.59 -6.06 -0.90
N ASN A 68 8.90 -5.52 0.28
CA ASN A 68 10.10 -5.88 1.02
C ASN A 68 10.12 -7.37 1.37
N LEU A 69 9.01 -7.90 1.88
CA LEU A 69 8.89 -9.32 2.20
C LEU A 69 9.12 -10.20 0.97
N ALA A 70 8.46 -9.89 -0.14
CA ALA A 70 8.64 -10.64 -1.38
C ALA A 70 10.09 -10.59 -1.91
N LEU A 71 10.79 -9.47 -1.72
CA LEU A 71 12.19 -9.33 -2.13
C LEU A 71 13.13 -10.16 -1.24
N GLU A 72 12.92 -10.11 0.08
CA GLU A 72 13.65 -10.93 1.06
C GLU A 72 13.51 -12.42 0.73
N GLU A 73 12.27 -12.89 0.55
CA GLU A 73 11.96 -14.28 0.17
C GLU A 73 12.65 -14.67 -1.17
N SER A 74 12.61 -13.78 -2.16
CA SER A 74 13.22 -14.03 -3.48
C SER A 74 14.76 -14.12 -3.44
N GLN A 75 15.40 -13.38 -2.53
CA GLN A 75 16.85 -13.38 -2.33
C GLN A 75 17.29 -14.62 -1.55
N ASP A 76 16.50 -15.04 -0.56
CA ASP A 76 16.77 -16.26 0.22
C ASP A 76 16.66 -17.55 -0.62
N GLU A 77 15.75 -17.57 -1.60
CA GLU A 77 15.63 -18.68 -2.56
C GLU A 77 16.77 -18.71 -3.60
N ASN A 78 17.45 -17.59 -3.83
CA ASN A 78 18.59 -17.46 -4.73
C ASN A 78 19.83 -16.89 -4.01
N PRO A 79 20.40 -17.62 -3.05
CA PRO A 79 21.61 -17.19 -2.37
C PRO A 79 22.73 -17.12 -3.42
N THR A 80 23.28 -15.93 -3.60
CA THR A 80 24.31 -15.64 -4.61
C THR A 80 25.63 -16.33 -4.28
#